data_AF-A0A2V7VP35-F1
#
_entry.id   AF-A0A2V7VP35-F1
#
_cell.length_a   1.000
_cell.length_b   1.000
_cell.length_c   1.000
_cell.angle_alpha   90.00
_cell.angle_beta   90.00
_cell.angle_gamma   90.00
#
_symmetry.space_group_name_H-M   'P 1'
#
loop_
_entity.id
_entity.type
_entity.pdbx_description
1 polymer ?
#
loop_
_entity_poly.entity_id
_entity_poly.type
_entity_poly.pdbx_seq_one_letter_code
_entity_poly.pdbx_strand_id
1 'polypeptide(L)'
;NAGGRFEDVSQRLGPPVTDAKAARGAAFGDYDNDGDVDVVINNVNDRPDLYRTESDPARHWLLVKLVGTRSNRSAIGARVRCAAGEVTQVQEVRGGGSYISQNDLRVHFGLADAARVDRL
;
A
#
# COMPACT_ATOMS: atom_id res chain seq x y z
N ASN A 1 13.32 5.80 -1.86
CA ASN A 1 14.27 4.70 -2.12
C ASN A 1 15.55 5.33 -2.69
N ALA A 2 16.64 5.31 -1.94
CA ALA A 2 17.91 5.90 -2.35
C ALA A 2 18.86 4.82 -2.90
N GLY A 3 18.52 4.24 -4.05
CA GLY A 3 19.33 3.20 -4.70
C GLY A 3 19.41 1.88 -3.92
N GLY A 4 18.25 1.37 -3.49
CA GLY A 4 18.12 0.13 -2.71
C GLY A 4 18.21 0.33 -1.19
N ARG A 5 18.22 1.58 -0.71
CA ARG A 5 18.27 1.91 0.72
C ARG A 5 17.00 2.64 1.15
N PHE A 6 16.63 2.40 2.41
CA PHE A 6 15.63 3.20 3.10
C PHE A 6 16.26 4.51 3.58
N GLU A 7 15.50 5.59 3.46
CA GLU A 7 15.82 6.90 4.01
C GLU A 7 14.76 7.18 5.08
N ASP A 8 15.19 7.55 6.29
CA ASP A 8 14.27 8.04 7.31
C ASP A 8 13.92 9.49 7.00
N VAL A 9 12.63 9.73 6.72
CA VAL A 9 12.09 11.04 6.40
C VAL A 9 11.17 11.58 7.49
N SER A 10 11.03 10.86 8.61
CA SER A 10 9.99 11.11 9.63
C SER A 10 10.06 12.54 10.18
N GLN A 11 11.27 13.01 10.50
CA GLN A 11 11.48 14.38 11.00
C GLN A 11 11.32 15.45 9.92
N ARG A 12 11.58 15.11 8.65
CA ARG A 12 11.47 16.04 7.52
C ARG A 12 10.01 16.30 7.14
N LEU A 13 9.11 15.35 7.38
CA LEU A 13 7.68 15.49 7.09
C LEU A 13 6.98 16.50 8.01
N GLY A 14 7.48 16.71 9.24
CA GLY A 14 6.91 17.66 10.20
C GLY A 14 5.49 17.30 10.68
N PRO A 15 4.81 18.21 11.40
CA PRO A 15 3.42 18.01 11.82
C PRO A 15 2.48 17.85 10.60
N PRO A 16 1.47 16.96 10.65
CA PRO A 16 1.07 16.19 11.84
C PRO A 16 1.80 14.85 12.03
N VAL A 17 2.73 14.46 11.14
CA VAL A 17 3.46 13.18 11.23
C VAL A 17 4.32 13.09 12.50
N THR A 18 4.94 14.19 12.92
CA THR A 18 5.76 14.26 14.13
C THR A 18 4.97 14.47 15.42
N ASP A 19 3.66 14.69 15.34
CA ASP A 19 2.83 14.93 16.53
C ASP A 19 2.61 13.63 17.30
N ALA A 20 2.87 13.66 18.61
CA ALA A 20 2.63 12.50 19.45
C ALA A 20 1.13 12.27 19.63
N LYS A 21 0.61 11.18 19.05
CA LYS A 21 -0.79 10.76 19.18
C LYS A 21 -0.91 9.35 19.73
N ALA A 22 -1.97 9.12 20.51
CA ALA A 22 -2.32 7.79 21.00
C ALA A 22 -2.98 6.97 19.89
N ALA A 23 -2.21 6.54 18.89
CA ALA A 23 -2.71 5.70 17.81
C ALA A 23 -2.87 4.23 18.25
N ARG A 24 -3.83 3.54 17.62
CA ARG A 24 -4.03 2.09 17.79
C ARG A 24 -4.20 1.37 16.45
N GLY A 25 -4.85 1.97 15.48
CA GLY A 25 -5.06 1.34 14.16
C GLY A 25 -4.25 2.00 13.07
N ALA A 26 -3.86 1.22 12.07
CA ALA A 26 -3.34 1.72 10.80
C ALA A 26 -3.85 0.85 9.67
N ALA A 27 -4.34 1.47 8.59
CA ALA A 27 -4.66 0.76 7.36
C ALA A 27 -3.96 1.44 6.19
N PHE A 28 -3.46 0.61 5.28
CA PHE A 28 -2.71 1.03 4.10
C PHE A 28 -3.49 0.69 2.84
N GLY A 29 -3.47 1.58 1.86
CA GLY A 29 -4.12 1.38 0.56
C GLY A 29 -4.09 2.64 -0.28
N ASP A 30 -4.26 2.47 -1.58
CA ASP A 30 -4.37 3.56 -2.57
C ASP A 30 -5.85 3.99 -2.63
N TYR A 31 -6.23 4.99 -1.82
CA TYR A 31 -7.65 5.26 -1.56
C TYR A 31 -8.32 6.06 -2.69
N ASP A 32 -7.56 6.87 -3.41
CA ASP A 32 -8.03 7.69 -4.53
C ASP A 32 -7.62 7.15 -5.91
N ASN A 33 -6.84 6.07 -5.97
CA ASN A 33 -6.41 5.36 -7.18
C ASN A 33 -5.43 6.16 -8.05
N ASP A 34 -4.51 6.87 -7.41
CA ASP A 34 -3.44 7.59 -8.09
C ASP A 34 -2.14 6.77 -8.18
N GLY A 35 -2.07 5.65 -7.46
CA GLY A 35 -0.95 4.72 -7.44
C GLY A 35 -0.04 4.84 -6.23
N ASP A 36 -0.32 5.78 -5.34
CA ASP A 36 0.41 5.94 -4.11
C ASP A 36 -0.26 5.17 -2.98
N VAL A 37 0.55 4.54 -2.11
CA VAL A 37 0.01 3.83 -0.95
C VAL A 37 -0.18 4.83 0.17
N ASP A 38 -1.44 5.15 0.46
CA ASP A 38 -1.84 6.04 1.54
C ASP A 38 -1.95 5.30 2.86
N VAL A 39 -2.04 6.08 3.93
CA VAL A 39 -2.16 5.56 5.29
C VAL A 39 -3.27 6.29 6.02
N VAL A 40 -4.21 5.53 6.57
CA VAL A 40 -5.15 6.04 7.59
C VAL A 40 -4.75 5.52 8.96
N ILE A 41 -4.64 6.43 9.93
CA ILE A 41 -4.31 6.13 11.33
C ILE A 41 -5.53 6.38 12.19
N ASN A 42 -5.92 5.38 12.99
CA ASN A 42 -7.00 5.50 13.95
C ASN A 42 -6.43 5.89 15.32
N ASN A 43 -6.80 7.09 15.77
CA ASN A 43 -6.37 7.69 17.03
C ASN A 43 -7.40 7.45 18.13
N VAL A 44 -6.93 7.17 19.35
CA VAL A 44 -7.80 6.94 20.51
C VAL A 44 -8.39 8.27 20.98
N ASN A 45 -9.72 8.34 21.07
CA ASN A 45 -10.46 9.52 21.52
C ASN A 45 -10.16 10.80 20.71
N ASP A 46 -9.73 10.63 19.46
CA ASP A 46 -9.43 11.73 18.53
C ASP A 46 -9.89 11.34 17.12
N ARG A 47 -9.91 12.30 16.21
CA ARG A 47 -10.18 12.04 14.79
C ARG A 47 -9.09 11.18 14.16
N PRO A 48 -9.43 10.33 13.17
CA PRO A 48 -8.42 9.64 12.39
C PRO A 48 -7.61 10.65 11.56
N ASP A 49 -6.35 10.32 11.32
CA ASP A 49 -5.52 11.03 10.36
C ASP A 49 -5.48 10.25 9.06
N LEU A 50 -5.68 10.95 7.93
CA LEU A 50 -5.42 10.42 6.60
C LEU A 50 -4.16 11.10 6.06
N TYR A 51 -3.16 10.29 5.79
CA TYR A 51 -1.93 10.70 5.13
C TYR A 51 -2.00 10.24 3.67
N ARG A 52 -2.34 11.18 2.79
CA ARG A 52 -2.20 10.97 1.35
C ARG A 52 -0.73 11.07 0.98
N THR A 53 -0.21 10.06 0.32
CA THR A 53 1.17 10.04 -0.17
C THR A 53 1.21 10.61 -1.58
N GLU A 54 2.33 11.22 -1.96
CA GLU A 54 2.54 11.72 -3.32
C GLU A 54 3.91 11.23 -3.78
N SER A 55 3.95 10.54 -4.91
CA SER A 55 5.19 10.11 -5.56
C SER A 55 5.38 10.77 -6.93
N ASP A 56 6.37 10.29 -7.67
CA ASP A 56 6.66 10.79 -9.01
C ASP A 56 5.60 10.26 -9.99
N PRO A 57 4.74 11.12 -10.57
CA PRO A 57 3.64 10.70 -11.43
C PRO A 57 4.11 10.07 -12.75
N ALA A 58 5.41 10.16 -13.08
CA ALA A 58 5.99 9.47 -14.22
C ALA A 58 6.17 7.96 -13.98
N ARG A 59 6.08 7.49 -12.72
CA ARG A 59 6.26 6.08 -12.37
C ARG A 59 4.98 5.28 -12.63
N HIS A 60 5.17 4.02 -12.99
CA HIS A 60 4.08 3.11 -13.27
C HIS A 60 3.78 2.22 -12.07
N TRP A 61 2.52 1.79 -11.98
CA TRP A 61 2.02 0.93 -10.94
C TRP A 61 0.90 0.03 -11.50
N LEU A 62 0.59 -1.03 -10.76
CA LEU A 62 -0.54 -1.91 -11.03
C LEU A 62 -1.24 -2.25 -9.71
N LEU A 63 -2.55 -2.08 -9.68
CA LEU A 63 -3.40 -2.47 -8.56
C LEU A 63 -4.39 -3.54 -9.02
N VAL A 64 -4.38 -4.68 -8.33
CA VAL A 64 -5.17 -5.85 -8.73
C VAL A 64 -6.18 -6.20 -7.65
N LYS A 65 -7.47 -6.17 -8.00
CA LYS A 65 -8.56 -6.67 -7.15
C LYS A 65 -8.88 -8.11 -7.50
N LEU A 66 -8.73 -9.01 -6.54
CA LEU A 66 -9.07 -10.41 -6.71
C LEU A 66 -10.47 -10.67 -6.17
N VAL A 67 -11.17 -11.58 -6.84
CA VAL A 67 -12.54 -11.95 -6.50
C VAL A 67 -12.66 -13.46 -6.54
N GLY A 68 -12.83 -14.08 -5.37
CA GLY A 68 -13.01 -15.53 -5.25
C GLY A 68 -14.31 -15.99 -5.93
N THR A 69 -14.22 -17.05 -6.74
CA THR A 69 -15.38 -17.70 -7.38
C THR A 69 -15.66 -19.10 -6.85
N ARG A 70 -14.66 -19.74 -6.23
CA ARG A 70 -14.77 -21.05 -5.57
C ARG A 70 -14.37 -21.00 -4.09
N SER A 71 -13.34 -20.22 -3.77
CA SER A 71 -12.85 -19.94 -2.41
C SER A 71 -13.53 -18.69 -1.82
N ASN A 72 -13.09 -18.23 -0.64
CA ASN A 72 -13.63 -17.04 0.02
C ASN A 72 -13.68 -15.84 -0.95
N ARG A 73 -14.79 -15.08 -0.92
CA ARG A 73 -15.07 -14.03 -1.93
C ARG A 73 -14.01 -12.94 -1.97
N SER A 74 -13.41 -12.65 -0.82
CA SER A 74 -12.32 -11.68 -0.65
C SER A 74 -10.97 -12.18 -1.16
N ALA A 75 -10.87 -13.42 -1.65
CA ALA A 75 -9.65 -14.05 -2.14
C ALA A 75 -8.48 -14.07 -1.14
N ILE A 76 -8.76 -14.00 0.17
CA ILE A 76 -7.73 -14.04 1.22
C ILE A 76 -6.89 -15.33 1.08
N GLY A 77 -5.56 -15.17 1.10
CA GLY A 77 -4.56 -16.21 0.89
C GLY A 77 -4.15 -16.42 -0.57
N ALA A 78 -4.83 -15.79 -1.54
CA ALA A 78 -4.40 -15.83 -2.94
C ALA A 78 -3.13 -15.01 -3.15
N ARG A 79 -2.22 -15.51 -3.99
CA ARG A 79 -0.97 -14.84 -4.36
C ARG A 79 -0.98 -14.46 -5.82
N VAL A 80 -0.49 -13.26 -6.12
CA VAL A 80 -0.27 -12.75 -7.47
C VAL A 80 1.22 -12.54 -7.68
N ARG A 81 1.73 -13.05 -8.80
CA ARG A 81 3.13 -12.89 -9.18
C ARG A 81 3.20 -11.98 -10.41
N CYS A 82 3.65 -10.74 -10.22
CA CYS A 82 3.80 -9.77 -11.29
C CYS A 82 5.25 -9.76 -11.77
N ALA A 83 5.48 -10.02 -13.06
CA ALA A 83 6.77 -9.86 -13.71
C ALA A 83 6.71 -8.68 -14.70
N ALA A 84 7.64 -7.74 -14.57
CA ALA A 84 7.77 -6.57 -15.44
C ALA A 84 9.26 -6.24 -15.64
N GLY A 85 9.76 -6.46 -16.86
CA GLY A 85 11.19 -6.41 -17.16
C GLY A 85 11.98 -7.41 -16.32
N GLU A 86 13.07 -6.95 -15.71
CA GLU A 86 13.95 -7.78 -14.86
C GLU A 86 13.39 -7.99 -13.44
N VAL A 87 12.27 -7.35 -13.08
CA VAL A 87 11.72 -7.39 -11.72
C VAL A 87 10.54 -8.34 -11.66
N THR A 88 10.54 -9.21 -10.65
CA THR A 88 9.39 -10.04 -10.30
C THR A 88 9.00 -9.84 -8.85
N GLN A 89 7.75 -9.49 -8.62
CA GLN A 89 7.17 -9.25 -7.29
C GLN A 89 6.08 -10.28 -7.02
N VAL A 90 5.90 -10.63 -5.75
CA VAL A 90 4.79 -11.48 -5.29
C VAL A 90 4.07 -10.75 -4.18
N GLN A 91 2.76 -10.59 -4.34
CA GLN A 91 1.87 -10.05 -3.31
C GLN A 91 0.81 -11.09 -2.95
N GLU A 92 0.34 -11.05 -1.71
CA GLU A 92 -0.72 -11.93 -1.20
C GLU A 92 -1.88 -11.08 -0.71
N VAL A 93 -3.10 -11.49 -1.04
CA VAL A 93 -4.30 -10.89 -0.45
C VAL A 93 -4.38 -11.34 1.00
N ARG A 94 -4.12 -10.41 1.93
CA ARG A 94 -4.08 -10.71 3.36
C ARG A 94 -5.35 -10.22 4.04
N GLY A 95 -5.89 -11.07 4.92
CA GLY A 95 -6.89 -10.65 5.90
C GLY A 95 -6.20 -9.93 7.07
N GLY A 96 -6.80 -8.85 7.53
CA GLY A 96 -6.25 -7.95 8.53
C GLY A 96 -5.19 -7.00 7.99
N GLY A 97 -4.79 -6.07 8.85
CA GLY A 97 -3.68 -5.15 8.65
C GLY A 97 -3.43 -4.40 9.96
N SER A 98 -2.16 -4.17 10.32
CA SER A 98 -1.79 -3.54 11.60
C SER A 98 -2.57 -4.11 12.81
N TYR A 99 -2.76 -3.32 13.86
CA TYR A 99 -3.60 -3.65 15.01
C TYR A 99 -5.04 -3.18 14.76
N ILE A 100 -6.03 -4.06 15.04
CA ILE A 100 -7.49 -3.80 14.93
C ILE A 100 -7.94 -3.12 13.63
N SER A 101 -7.22 -3.36 12.53
CA SER A 101 -7.43 -2.67 11.25
C SER A 101 -7.42 -3.65 10.09
N GLN A 102 -7.76 -3.17 8.90
CA GLN A 102 -7.75 -3.93 7.65
C GLN A 102 -7.17 -3.04 6.56
N ASN A 103 -6.08 -3.49 5.95
CA ASN A 103 -5.53 -2.84 4.75
C ASN A 103 -6.48 -3.05 3.57
N ASP A 104 -6.30 -2.27 2.51
CA ASP A 104 -6.90 -2.58 1.23
C ASP A 104 -6.57 -4.03 0.80
N LEU A 105 -7.59 -4.74 0.32
CA LEU A 105 -7.46 -6.12 -0.13
C LEU A 105 -6.86 -6.21 -1.54
N ARG A 106 -6.81 -5.09 -2.27
CA ARG A 106 -6.14 -5.03 -3.57
C ARG A 106 -4.64 -5.15 -3.37
N VAL A 107 -4.00 -5.95 -4.21
CA VAL A 107 -2.53 -6.08 -4.19
C VAL A 107 -1.92 -5.02 -5.10
N HIS A 108 -0.96 -4.26 -4.56
CA HIS A 108 -0.28 -3.16 -5.24
C HIS A 108 1.12 -3.59 -5.69
N PHE A 109 1.48 -3.21 -6.91
CA PHE A 109 2.79 -3.40 -7.49
C PHE A 109 3.31 -2.07 -8.03
N GLY A 110 4.40 -1.55 -7.46
CA GLY A 110 5.16 -0.48 -8.08
C GLY A 110 6.01 -1.04 -9.23
N LEU A 111 5.90 -0.45 -10.42
CA LEU A 111 6.58 -0.92 -11.65
C LEU A 111 7.75 -0.02 -12.06
N ALA A 112 7.96 1.10 -11.36
CA ALA A 112 8.97 2.10 -11.68
C ALA A 112 8.84 2.56 -13.16
N ASP A 113 9.88 2.37 -13.98
CA ASP A 113 9.89 2.79 -15.39
C ASP A 113 9.29 1.74 -16.34
N ALA A 114 8.86 0.58 -15.83
CA ALA A 114 8.28 -0.47 -16.67
C ALA A 114 6.84 -0.11 -17.06
N ALA A 115 6.65 0.28 -18.32
CA ALA A 115 5.33 0.62 -18.87
C ALA A 115 4.43 -0.60 -19.15
N ARG A 116 4.91 -1.83 -18.90
CA ARG A 116 4.18 -3.07 -19.19
C ARG A 116 4.50 -4.17 -18.17
N VAL A 117 3.47 -4.94 -17.84
CA VAL A 117 3.59 -6.24 -17.15
C VAL A 117 3.67 -7.36 -18.18
N ASP A 118 4.71 -8.18 -18.08
CA ASP A 118 4.98 -9.29 -18.99
C ASP A 118 4.20 -10.55 -18.62
N ARG A 119 3.96 -10.75 -17.31
CA ARG A 119 3.20 -11.87 -16.76
C ARG A 119 2.55 -11.51 -15.43
N LEU A 120 1.31 -11.95 -15.23
CA LEU A 120 0.55 -11.84 -13.98
C LEU A 120 0.01 -13.21 -13.55
#